data_AF-A0A6P0SJQ2-F1
#
_entry.id   AF-A0A6P0SJQ2-F1
#
_cell.length_a   1.000
_cell.length_b   1.000
_cell.length_c   1.000
_cell.angle_alpha   90.00
_cell.angle_beta   90.00
_cell.angle_gamma   90.00
#
_symmetry.space_group_name_H-M   'P 1'
#
loop_
_entity.id
_entity.type
_entity.pdbx_description
1 polymer ?
#
loop_
_entity_poly.entity_id
_entity_poly.type
_entity_poly.pdbx_seq_one_letter_code
_entity_poly.pdbx_strand_id
1 'polypeptide(L)'
;MSTFLLEVGTEELPADFVDSAIAQWQSKIPQTLDEYFLTPEEIEIYGTPRRLAVIIKGLSEKQPDREEEVKGPPAKAAFKDGEPTKAALGFARKQGVEVDNL
;
A
#
# COMPACT_ATOMS: atom_id res chain seq x y z
N MET A 1 -1.35 2.90 -19.56
CA MET A 1 -0.61 3.61 -18.50
C MET A 1 -1.06 5.05 -18.50
N SER A 2 -1.35 5.60 -17.32
CA SER A 2 -1.94 6.93 -17.16
C SER A 2 -0.98 7.89 -16.46
N THR A 3 -1.19 9.18 -16.66
CA THR A 3 -0.57 10.23 -15.84
C THR A 3 -1.48 10.53 -14.66
N PHE A 4 -0.95 10.42 -13.45
CA PHE A 4 -1.63 10.76 -12.22
C PHE A 4 -1.09 12.08 -11.65
N LEU A 5 -1.99 12.95 -11.21
CA LEU A 5 -1.67 14.20 -10.53
C LEU A 5 -2.32 14.17 -9.15
N LEU A 6 -1.50 14.35 -8.11
CA LEU A 6 -1.96 14.68 -6.77
C LEU A 6 -1.50 16.08 -6.43
N GLU A 7 -2.44 16.92 -6.01
CA GLU A 7 -2.15 18.25 -5.49
C GLU A 7 -2.72 18.42 -4.10
N VAL A 8 -1.95 19.06 -3.24
CA VAL A 8 -2.37 19.49 -1.90
C VAL A 8 -2.21 21.01 -1.86
N GLY A 9 -3.35 21.71 -1.77
CA GLY A 9 -3.37 23.14 -1.50
C GLY A 9 -3.02 23.41 -0.04
N THR A 10 -2.19 24.41 0.19
CA THR A 10 -1.78 24.86 1.53
C THR A 10 -2.07 26.34 1.71
N GLU A 11 -2.06 26.81 2.96
CA GLU A 11 -1.95 28.24 3.27
C GLU A 11 -0.53 28.73 2.92
N GLU A 12 -0.04 29.84 3.48
CA GLU A 12 1.32 30.31 3.22
C GLU A 12 2.36 29.54 4.06
N LEU A 13 2.94 28.48 3.51
CA LEU A 13 4.04 27.76 4.16
C LEU A 13 5.33 28.59 4.18
N PRO A 14 6.09 28.56 5.29
CA PRO A 14 7.46 29.05 5.29
C PRO A 14 8.32 28.35 4.24
N ALA A 15 9.30 29.05 3.65
CA ALA A 15 10.16 28.50 2.60
C ALA A 15 10.84 27.19 3.01
N ASP A 16 11.44 27.15 4.20
CA ASP A 16 12.10 25.94 4.73
C ASP A 16 11.15 24.75 4.88
N PHE A 17 9.85 25.01 5.08
CA PHE A 17 8.83 23.96 5.20
C PHE A 17 8.46 23.40 3.83
N VAL A 18 8.44 24.25 2.79
CA VAL A 18 8.24 23.80 1.41
C VAL A 18 9.38 22.88 0.99
N ASP A 19 10.63 23.29 1.23
CA ASP A 19 11.82 22.50 0.89
C ASP A 19 11.83 21.15 1.64
N SER A 20 11.51 21.18 2.94
CA SER A 20 11.37 19.97 3.75
C SER A 20 10.26 19.04 3.23
N ALA A 21 9.12 19.59 2.83
CA ALA A 21 8.01 18.81 2.30
C ALA A 21 8.35 18.17 0.94
N ILE A 22 8.99 18.91 0.03
CA ILE A 22 9.48 18.38 -1.25
C ILE A 22 10.45 17.22 -1.00
N ALA A 23 11.44 17.39 -0.11
CA ALA A 23 12.41 16.35 0.21
C ALA A 23 11.73 15.09 0.80
N GLN A 24 10.72 15.28 1.66
CA GLN A 24 9.93 14.16 2.19
C GLN A 24 9.15 13.44 1.10
N TRP A 25 8.53 14.15 0.16
CA TRP A 25 7.80 13.56 -0.97
C TRP A 25 8.73 12.79 -1.91
N GLN A 26 9.92 13.34 -2.19
CA GLN A 26 10.95 12.70 -3.02
C GLN A 26 11.43 11.36 -2.43
N SER A 27 11.42 11.22 -1.10
CA SER A 27 11.78 9.98 -0.44
C SER A 27 10.60 9.01 -0.30
N LYS A 28 9.45 9.51 0.19
CA LYS A 28 8.32 8.66 0.58
C LYS A 28 7.51 8.15 -0.61
N ILE A 29 7.26 8.99 -1.63
CA ILE A 29 6.38 8.61 -2.74
C ILE A 29 6.96 7.42 -3.53
N PRO A 30 8.23 7.41 -3.95
CA PRO A 30 8.81 6.25 -4.62
C PRO A 30 8.78 4.99 -3.76
N GLN A 31 9.08 5.11 -2.46
CA GLN A 31 9.03 3.98 -1.52
C GLN A 31 7.62 3.39 -1.40
N THR A 32 6.60 4.23 -1.24
CA THR A 32 5.21 3.77 -1.17
C THR A 32 4.75 3.14 -2.47
N LEU A 33 5.13 3.67 -3.63
CA LEU A 33 4.81 3.03 -4.91
C LEU A 33 5.45 1.63 -5.02
N ASP A 34 6.70 1.49 -4.61
CA ASP A 34 7.43 0.21 -4.60
C ASP A 34 6.81 -0.82 -3.63
N GLU A 35 6.41 -0.38 -2.43
CA GLU A 35 5.69 -1.23 -1.46
C GLU A 35 4.40 -1.83 -2.03
N TYR A 36 3.77 -1.12 -2.96
CA TYR A 36 2.58 -1.55 -3.68
C TYR A 36 2.87 -2.14 -5.07
N PHE A 37 4.14 -2.39 -5.39
CA PHE A 37 4.59 -2.95 -6.67
C PHE A 37 4.12 -2.14 -7.88
N LEU A 38 4.01 -0.82 -7.72
CA LEU A 38 3.67 0.12 -8.77
C LEU A 38 4.96 0.74 -9.29
N THR A 39 5.32 0.42 -10.52
CA THR A 39 6.52 0.97 -11.17
C THR A 39 6.12 2.07 -12.17
N PRO A 40 6.27 3.36 -11.82
CA PRO A 40 6.05 4.44 -12.76
C PRO A 40 7.23 4.60 -13.72
N GLU A 41 6.99 5.32 -14.83
CA GLU A 41 8.05 5.74 -15.75
C GLU A 41 8.81 6.95 -15.21
N GLU A 42 8.10 7.89 -14.59
CA GLU A 42 8.65 9.16 -14.10
C GLU A 42 7.84 9.69 -12.92
N ILE A 43 8.52 10.31 -11.96
CA ILE A 43 7.92 11.01 -10.82
C ILE A 43 8.50 12.43 -10.78
N GLU A 44 7.64 13.43 -10.87
CA GLU A 44 8.00 14.84 -10.78
C GLU A 44 7.32 15.47 -9.57
N ILE A 45 8.09 16.12 -8.71
CA ILE A 45 7.59 16.72 -7.47
C ILE A 45 7.83 18.23 -7.51
N TYR A 46 6.79 18.97 -7.14
CA TYR A 46 6.72 20.41 -7.16
C TYR A 46 6.26 20.94 -5.80
N GLY A 47 6.75 22.12 -5.44
CA GLY A 47 6.29 22.81 -4.24
C GLY A 47 6.41 24.32 -4.36
N THR A 48 5.44 24.99 -3.76
CA THR A 48 5.35 26.43 -3.53
C THR A 48 4.79 26.63 -2.13
N PRO A 49 4.88 27.83 -1.53
CA PRO A 49 4.28 28.11 -0.23
C PRO A 49 2.82 27.68 -0.11
N ARG A 50 2.02 27.79 -1.18
CA ARG A 50 0.58 27.53 -1.21
C ARG A 50 0.17 26.21 -1.86
N ARG A 51 1.13 25.38 -2.32
CA ARG A 51 0.83 24.13 -3.02
C ARG A 51 2.00 23.16 -3.01
N LEU A 52 1.71 21.89 -2.74
CA LEU A 52 2.58 20.76 -3.07
C LEU A 52 1.90 19.92 -4.15
N ALA A 53 2.66 19.45 -5.13
CA ALA A 53 2.13 18.65 -6.23
C ALA A 53 3.11 17.55 -6.64
N VAL A 54 2.56 16.41 -7.06
CA VAL A 54 3.32 15.31 -7.67
C VAL A 54 2.61 14.86 -8.94
N ILE A 55 3.38 14.74 -10.01
CA ILE A 55 2.97 14.14 -11.27
C ILE A 55 3.69 12.80 -11.40
N ILE A 56 2.92 11.73 -11.57
CA ILE A 56 3.43 10.37 -11.78
C ILE A 56 3.03 9.95 -13.19
N LYS A 57 4.00 9.76 -14.08
CA LYS A 57 3.77 9.27 -15.44
C LYS A 57 3.98 7.77 -15.49
N GLY A 58 3.27 7.11 -16.41
CA GLY A 58 3.41 5.66 -16.58
C GLY A 58 2.78 4.86 -15.44
N LEU A 59 1.86 5.42 -14.65
CA LEU A 59 1.25 4.68 -13.54
C LEU A 59 0.22 3.69 -14.08
N SER A 60 0.30 2.44 -13.63
CA SER A 60 -0.69 1.40 -13.93
C SER A 60 -2.05 1.74 -13.32
N GLU A 61 -3.13 1.47 -14.05
CA GLU A 61 -4.51 1.72 -13.58
C GLU A 61 -4.91 0.78 -12.44
N LYS A 62 -4.22 -0.34 -12.30
CA LYS A 62 -4.43 -1.33 -11.26
C LYS A 62 -3.08 -1.81 -10.74
N GLN A 63 -3.06 -2.16 -9.46
CA GLN A 63 -1.98 -2.93 -8.88
C GLN A 63 -1.93 -4.31 -9.53
N PRO A 64 -0.75 -4.91 -9.68
CA PRO A 64 -0.65 -6.29 -10.14
C PRO A 64 -1.39 -7.22 -9.18
N ASP A 65 -1.97 -8.29 -9.73
CA ASP A 65 -2.54 -9.36 -8.90
C ASP A 65 -1.45 -9.93 -7.99
N ARG A 66 -1.81 -10.17 -6.73
CA ARG A 66 -0.90 -10.71 -5.72
C ARG A 66 -1.51 -11.95 -5.09
N GLU A 67 -0.73 -13.01 -5.06
CA GLU A 67 -0.99 -14.18 -4.23
C GLU A 67 -0.17 -14.03 -2.94
N GLU A 68 -0.79 -14.32 -1.80
CA GLU A 68 -0.12 -14.32 -0.49
C GLU A 68 -0.29 -15.70 0.15
N GLU A 69 0.84 -16.34 0.47
CA GLU A 69 0.83 -17.60 1.23
C GLU A 69 0.95 -17.29 2.73
N VAL A 70 -0.17 -17.46 3.44
CA VAL A 70 -0.21 -17.26 4.89
C VAL A 70 -0.13 -18.61 5.59
N LYS A 71 0.94 -18.84 6.36
CA LYS A 71 1.07 -20.08 7.15
C LYS A 71 0.04 -20.12 8.27
N GLY A 72 -0.83 -21.12 8.20
CA GLY A 72 -1.79 -21.44 9.25
C GLY A 72 -1.19 -22.19 10.44
N PRO A 73 -2.00 -22.44 11.48
CA PRO A 73 -1.61 -23.35 12.55
C PRO A 73 -1.31 -24.76 11.98
N PRO A 74 -0.44 -25.57 12.62
CA PRO A 74 -0.20 -26.94 12.20
C PRO A 74 -1.50 -27.73 12.07
N ALA A 75 -1.63 -28.61 11.07
CA ALA A 75 -2.87 -29.34 10.80
C ALA A 75 -3.44 -30.06 12.04
N LYS A 76 -2.57 -30.62 12.90
CA LYS A 76 -2.96 -31.27 14.17
C LYS A 76 -3.54 -30.34 15.23
N ALA A 77 -3.20 -29.05 15.15
CA ALA A 77 -3.74 -28.01 16.03
C ALA A 77 -4.98 -27.36 15.40
N ALA A 78 -5.05 -27.30 14.07
CA ALA A 78 -6.17 -26.78 13.31
C ALA A 78 -7.38 -27.72 13.36
N PHE A 79 -7.16 -29.03 13.23
CA PHE A 79 -8.20 -30.04 13.21
C PHE A 79 -7.95 -31.11 14.26
N LYS A 80 -9.00 -31.46 15.01
CA LYS A 80 -8.99 -32.53 15.99
C LYS A 80 -10.15 -33.46 15.70
N ASP A 81 -9.85 -34.74 15.46
CA ASP A 81 -10.84 -35.77 15.14
C ASP A 81 -11.73 -35.43 13.92
N GLY A 82 -11.18 -34.67 12.97
CA GLY A 82 -11.91 -34.19 11.78
C GLY A 82 -12.66 -32.87 11.98
N GLU A 83 -12.77 -32.39 13.22
CA GLU A 83 -13.47 -31.15 13.55
C GLU A 83 -12.51 -29.96 13.67
N PRO A 84 -12.88 -28.78 13.15
CA PRO A 84 -12.07 -27.58 13.27
C PRO A 84 -11.99 -27.10 14.72
N THR A 85 -10.78 -26.80 15.17
CA THR A 85 -10.55 -26.23 16.51
C THR A 85 -10.70 -24.71 16.51
N LYS A 86 -10.62 -24.10 17.69
CA LYS A 86 -10.54 -22.64 17.82
C LYS A 86 -9.37 -22.03 17.03
N ALA A 87 -8.29 -22.77 16.81
CA ALA A 87 -7.15 -22.30 16.03
C ALA A 87 -7.50 -22.19 14.54
N ALA A 88 -8.18 -23.20 13.98
CA ALA A 88 -8.67 -23.15 12.59
C ALA A 88 -9.73 -22.06 12.43
N LEU A 89 -10.73 -22.00 13.31
CA LEU A 89 -11.79 -20.99 13.26
C LEU A 89 -11.24 -19.56 13.37
N GLY A 90 -10.28 -19.34 14.27
CA GLY A 90 -9.61 -18.06 14.42
C GLY A 90 -8.77 -17.67 13.20
N PHE A 91 -8.10 -18.65 12.59
CA PHE A 91 -7.31 -18.44 11.38
C PHE A 91 -8.20 -18.12 10.17
N ALA A 92 -9.24 -18.92 9.91
CA ALA A 92 -10.22 -18.69 8.85
C ALA A 92 -10.86 -17.29 8.96
N ARG A 93 -11.33 -16.93 10.16
CA ARG A 93 -11.89 -15.60 10.43
C ARG A 93 -10.89 -14.47 10.19
N LYS A 94 -9.62 -14.66 10.55
CA LYS A 94 -8.56 -13.66 10.31
C LYS A 94 -8.29 -13.48 8.82
N GLN A 95 -8.36 -14.55 8.04
CA GLN A 95 -8.18 -14.53 6.58
C GLN A 95 -9.47 -14.17 5.81
N GLY A 96 -10.60 -14.04 6.50
CA GLY A 96 -11.88 -13.70 5.87
C GLY A 96 -12.46 -14.84 5.02
N VAL A 97 -12.07 -16.09 5.28
CA VAL A 97 -12.57 -17.28 4.59
C VAL A 97 -13.39 -18.15 5.54
N GLU A 98 -14.27 -18.98 4.98
CA GLU A 98 -14.94 -20.04 5.73
C GLU A 98 -13.94 -21.12 6.15
N VAL A 99 -14.20 -21.80 7.27
CA VAL A 99 -13.30 -22.83 7.80
C VAL A 99 -13.16 -24.03 6.86
N ASP A 100 -14.17 -24.29 6.04
CA ASP A 100 -14.18 -25.34 5.02
C ASP A 100 -13.27 -25.01 3.82
N ASN A 101 -12.81 -23.76 3.72
CA ASN A 101 -11.86 -23.30 2.69
C ASN A 101 -10.40 -23.27 3.20
N LEU A 102 -10.12 -23.80 4.40
CA LEU A 102 -8.77 -24.02 4.94
C LEU A 102 -8.20 -25.37 4.48
#